data_AF-A0A168N2K4-F1
#
_entry.id   AF-A0A168N2K4-F1
#
_cell.length_a   1.000
_cell.length_b   1.000
_cell.length_c   1.000
_cell.angle_alpha   90.00
_cell.angle_beta   90.00
_cell.angle_gamma   90.00
#
_symmetry.space_group_name_H-M   'P 1'
#
loop_
_entity.id
_entity.type
_entity.pdbx_description
1 polymer ?
#
loop_
_entity_poly.entity_id
_entity_poly.type
_entity_poly.pdbx_seq_one_letter_code
_entity_poly.pdbx_strand_id
1 'polypeptide(L)'
;MQPKHDAWTPAEPQWVPLAPGVKWLLRRPDGADKMIVSSDVSQAMSRIYQGRAELEALGLENEMAAGDHVLSLDQIVGYSSLLTATRYARLCLIDWEGVDHPETGAKLDCSDPDAVHDALVFGPPGGGAPLLSPFLAWIDAPRRPMGAETVRLRALAKDHWSGGAERCRACADESDPCAKGGSIEGEICPRLKNTPLTPEGVAAWEISSGAAGLWARGGMSGTVTGLHFRDALLVFEAQCSGGREQLDFAAAFAAFRAIEAGRLEAEAEQAKADADANAKD
;
A
#
# COMPACT_ATOMS: atom_id res chain seq x y z
N MET A 1 -22.63 -17.38 14.56
CA MET A 1 -22.37 -15.93 14.63
C MET A 1 -20.98 -15.75 15.20
N GLN A 2 -20.01 -15.31 14.40
CA GLN A 2 -18.70 -14.93 14.95
C GLN A 2 -18.88 -13.71 15.86
N PRO A 3 -18.24 -13.67 17.04
CA PRO A 3 -18.36 -12.54 17.96
C PRO A 3 -17.83 -11.27 17.30
N LYS A 4 -18.58 -10.16 17.41
CA LYS A 4 -18.11 -8.87 16.93
C LYS A 4 -16.90 -8.42 17.75
N HIS A 5 -15.71 -8.48 17.16
CA HIS A 5 -14.47 -7.98 17.78
C HIS A 5 -14.52 -6.45 17.84
N ASP A 6 -14.02 -5.82 18.92
CA ASP A 6 -14.10 -4.35 19.13
C ASP A 6 -13.47 -3.52 17.99
N ALA A 7 -12.59 -4.14 17.20
CA ALA A 7 -12.00 -3.59 15.97
C ALA A 7 -12.99 -3.44 14.80
N TRP A 8 -14.26 -3.86 14.97
CA TRP A 8 -15.32 -3.84 13.96
C TRP A 8 -16.29 -2.67 14.13
N THR A 9 -16.08 -1.84 15.14
CA THR A 9 -16.77 -0.57 15.33
C THR A 9 -16.07 0.48 14.46
N PRO A 10 -16.79 1.35 13.69
CA PRO A 10 -16.18 2.47 13.00
C PRO A 10 -15.31 3.25 13.97
N ALA A 11 -14.02 3.43 13.63
CA ALA A 11 -13.12 4.19 14.47
C ALA A 11 -13.67 5.62 14.59
N GLU A 12 -13.98 6.04 15.81
CA GLU A 12 -14.40 7.40 16.07
C GLU A 12 -13.37 8.40 15.50
N PRO A 13 -13.80 9.59 15.07
CA PRO A 13 -12.89 10.65 14.69
C PRO A 13 -11.82 10.88 15.75
N GLN A 14 -10.56 10.97 15.32
CA GLN A 14 -9.43 11.15 16.21
C GLN A 14 -8.65 12.40 15.84
N TRP A 15 -8.10 13.08 16.86
CA TRP A 15 -7.16 14.17 16.67
C TRP A 15 -5.81 13.62 16.25
N VAL A 16 -5.40 13.94 15.02
CA VAL A 16 -4.15 13.50 14.40
C VAL A 16 -3.17 14.67 14.39
N PRO A 17 -2.05 14.59 15.11
CA PRO A 17 -1.00 15.59 15.02
C PRO A 17 -0.27 15.46 13.68
N LEU A 18 -0.33 16.51 12.86
CA LEU A 18 0.32 16.53 11.54
C LEU A 18 1.63 17.34 11.56
N ALA A 19 1.72 18.34 12.43
CA ALA A 19 2.91 19.14 12.68
C ALA A 19 2.89 19.70 14.11
N PRO A 20 4.02 20.25 14.63
CA PRO A 20 4.02 20.93 15.93
C PRO A 20 2.96 22.03 15.98
N GLY A 21 2.05 21.95 16.94
CA GLY A 21 0.95 22.92 17.09
C GLY A 21 -0.23 22.75 16.12
N VAL A 22 -0.16 21.79 15.19
CA VAL A 22 -1.22 21.52 14.20
C VAL A 22 -1.77 20.11 14.35
N LYS A 23 -3.08 20.00 14.58
CA LYS A 23 -3.78 18.71 14.64
C LYS A 23 -5.12 18.79 13.91
N TRP A 24 -5.46 17.71 13.21
CA TRP A 24 -6.69 17.60 12.45
C TRP A 24 -7.59 16.54 13.09
N LEU A 25 -8.88 16.82 13.25
CA LEU A 25 -9.88 15.84 13.65
C LEU A 25 -10.32 15.07 12.41
N LEU A 26 -9.88 13.82 12.32
CA LEU A 26 -10.04 13.00 11.11
C LEU A 26 -10.84 11.74 11.43
N ARG A 27 -11.85 11.43 10.60
CA ARG A 27 -12.38 10.06 10.48
C ARG A 27 -11.48 9.27 9.54
N ARG A 28 -11.28 7.98 9.82
CA ARG A 28 -10.51 7.11 8.93
C ARG A 28 -11.25 6.88 7.61
N PRO A 29 -10.60 7.04 6.44
CA PRO A 29 -11.22 6.73 5.15
C PRO A 29 -11.60 5.25 5.07
N ASP A 30 -12.81 4.95 4.65
CA ASP A 30 -13.32 3.59 4.44
C ASP A 30 -13.14 3.13 2.98
N GLY A 31 -13.64 1.93 2.65
CA GLY A 31 -13.54 1.40 1.29
C GLY A 31 -14.28 2.24 0.25
N ALA A 32 -15.41 2.87 0.62
CA ALA A 32 -16.18 3.71 -0.29
C ALA A 32 -15.44 5.03 -0.58
N ASP A 33 -14.86 5.65 0.45
CA ASP A 33 -14.01 6.84 0.29
C ASP A 33 -12.85 6.55 -0.65
N LYS A 34 -12.16 5.42 -0.45
CA LYS A 34 -11.02 5.01 -1.28
C LYS A 34 -11.42 4.83 -2.74
N MET A 35 -12.58 4.25 -3.01
CA MET A 35 -13.10 4.10 -4.38
C MET A 35 -13.39 5.45 -5.03
N ILE A 36 -14.05 6.37 -4.32
CA ILE A 36 -14.34 7.71 -4.82
C ILE A 36 -13.05 8.44 -5.17
N VAL A 37 -12.08 8.47 -4.23
CA VAL A 37 -10.80 9.14 -4.45
C VAL A 37 -10.02 8.50 -5.60
N SER A 38 -9.94 7.16 -5.65
CA SER A 38 -9.24 6.45 -6.73
C SER A 38 -9.85 6.74 -8.10
N SER A 39 -11.19 6.76 -8.20
CA SER A 39 -11.91 7.08 -9.43
C SER A 39 -11.63 8.51 -9.88
N ASP A 40 -11.78 9.48 -8.97
CA ASP A 40 -11.55 10.90 -9.23
C ASP A 40 -10.11 11.18 -9.69
N VAL A 41 -9.13 10.64 -8.97
CA VAL A 41 -7.71 10.80 -9.29
C VAL A 41 -7.41 10.15 -10.63
N SER A 42 -7.89 8.93 -10.89
CA SER A 42 -7.69 8.26 -12.18
C SER A 42 -8.28 9.06 -13.35
N GLN A 43 -9.47 9.64 -13.18
CA GLN A 43 -10.09 10.47 -14.20
C GLN A 43 -9.31 11.76 -14.45
N ALA A 44 -8.87 12.44 -13.40
CA ALA A 44 -8.06 13.65 -13.51
C ALA A 44 -6.72 13.36 -14.21
N MET A 45 -6.05 12.28 -13.82
CA MET A 45 -4.78 11.86 -14.42
C MET A 45 -4.94 11.49 -15.90
N SER A 46 -6.01 10.78 -16.25
CA SER A 46 -6.31 10.45 -17.65
C SER A 46 -6.42 11.70 -18.53
N ARG A 47 -7.11 12.75 -18.03
CA ARG A 47 -7.22 14.03 -18.75
C ARG A 47 -5.86 14.73 -18.92
N ILE A 48 -5.02 14.71 -17.89
CA ILE A 48 -3.66 15.28 -17.95
C ILE A 48 -2.82 14.55 -19.01
N TYR A 49 -2.85 13.22 -19.03
CA TYR A 49 -2.11 12.43 -20.02
C TYR A 49 -2.67 12.60 -21.44
N GLN A 50 -3.99 12.65 -21.61
CA GLN A 50 -4.62 12.90 -22.91
C GLN A 50 -4.24 14.27 -23.46
N GLY A 51 -4.32 15.33 -22.64
CA GLY A 51 -3.92 16.68 -23.06
C GLY A 51 -2.45 16.73 -23.48
N ARG A 52 -1.56 16.02 -22.79
CA ARG A 52 -0.16 15.90 -23.19
C ARG A 52 0.00 15.18 -24.54
N ALA A 53 -0.68 14.05 -24.72
CA ALA A 53 -0.61 13.28 -25.96
C ALA A 53 -1.14 14.07 -27.18
N GLU A 54 -2.19 14.89 -26.99
CA GLU A 54 -2.72 15.77 -28.03
C GLU A 54 -1.73 16.88 -28.41
N LEU A 55 -1.03 17.46 -27.43
CA LEU A 55 0.02 18.46 -27.69
C LEU A 55 1.22 17.86 -28.42
N GLU A 56 1.64 16.64 -28.04
CA GLU A 56 2.68 15.88 -28.75
C GLU A 56 2.25 15.59 -30.19
N ALA A 57 0.99 15.15 -30.42
CA ALA A 57 0.47 14.86 -31.75
C ALA A 57 0.40 16.09 -32.69
N LEU A 58 0.35 17.30 -32.14
CA LEU A 58 0.36 18.55 -32.91
C LEU A 58 1.79 19.03 -33.27
N GLY A 59 2.83 18.30 -32.87
CA GLY A 59 4.23 18.65 -33.16
C GLY A 59 4.71 19.91 -32.43
N LEU A 60 4.03 20.30 -31.35
CA LEU A 60 4.34 21.47 -30.53
C LEU A 60 5.40 21.17 -29.46
N GLU A 61 6.11 20.04 -29.57
CA GLU A 61 7.06 19.52 -28.59
C GLU A 61 8.23 20.51 -28.33
N ASN A 62 8.61 21.27 -29.35
CA ASN A 62 9.65 22.30 -29.25
C ASN A 62 9.16 23.58 -28.56
N GLU A 63 7.87 23.92 -28.68
CA GLU A 63 7.24 25.02 -27.95
C GLU A 63 6.97 24.63 -26.48
N MET A 64 6.73 23.35 -26.25
CA MET A 64 6.61 22.68 -24.94
C MET A 64 7.92 22.63 -24.15
N ALA A 65 9.07 22.48 -24.81
CA ALA A 65 10.39 22.42 -24.17
C ALA A 65 10.90 23.79 -23.68
N ALA A 66 10.34 24.89 -24.19
CA ALA A 66 10.76 26.26 -23.90
C ALA A 66 9.88 26.98 -22.86
N GLY A 67 8.76 26.39 -22.42
CA GLY A 67 7.81 27.02 -21.51
C GLY A 67 7.57 26.25 -20.21
N ASP A 68 7.28 26.98 -19.13
CA ASP A 68 6.78 26.51 -17.82
C ASP A 68 5.43 25.75 -17.89
N HIS A 69 5.00 25.31 -19.07
CA HIS A 69 3.63 24.85 -19.37
C HIS A 69 3.49 23.33 -19.51
N VAL A 70 4.60 22.58 -19.49
CA VAL A 70 4.56 21.11 -19.52
C VAL A 70 4.98 20.55 -18.17
N LEU A 71 4.06 19.83 -17.53
CA LEU A 71 4.33 19.15 -16.28
C LEU A 71 5.32 18.00 -16.53
N SER A 72 6.47 18.07 -15.88
CA SER A 72 7.39 16.95 -15.71
C SER A 72 6.69 15.76 -15.02
N LEU A 73 7.23 14.56 -15.18
CA LEU A 73 6.68 13.36 -14.52
C LEU A 73 6.66 13.52 -12.98
N ASP A 74 7.68 14.16 -12.41
CA ASP A 74 7.75 14.47 -10.99
C ASP A 74 6.66 15.46 -10.56
N GLN A 75 6.40 16.49 -11.37
CA GLN A 75 5.28 17.40 -11.12
C GLN A 75 3.93 16.68 -11.21
N ILE A 76 3.76 15.79 -12.19
CA ILE A 76 2.54 14.97 -12.34
C ILE A 76 2.31 14.09 -11.10
N VAL A 77 3.36 13.46 -10.58
CA VAL A 77 3.30 12.66 -9.34
C VAL A 77 3.03 13.54 -8.11
N GLY A 78 3.63 14.73 -8.05
CA GLY A 78 3.34 15.72 -7.01
C GLY A 78 1.87 16.15 -7.01
N TYR A 79 1.33 16.46 -8.20
CA TYR A 79 -0.07 16.84 -8.37
C TYR A 79 -1.04 15.71 -8.06
N SER A 80 -0.72 14.46 -8.43
CA SER A 80 -1.57 13.31 -8.09
C SER A 80 -1.64 13.07 -6.58
N SER A 81 -0.51 13.24 -5.88
CA SER A 81 -0.41 13.14 -4.43
C SER A 81 -1.23 14.23 -3.73
N LEU A 82 -1.10 15.48 -4.20
CA LEU A 82 -1.86 16.61 -3.70
C LEU A 82 -3.36 16.46 -3.96
N LEU A 83 -3.76 16.06 -5.17
CA LEU A 83 -5.16 15.80 -5.51
C LEU A 83 -5.76 14.70 -4.61
N THR A 84 -5.00 13.63 -4.40
CA THR A 84 -5.38 12.53 -3.51
C THR A 84 -5.59 13.04 -2.09
N ALA A 85 -4.63 13.78 -1.55
CA ALA A 85 -4.70 14.38 -0.21
C ALA A 85 -5.91 15.32 -0.09
N THR A 86 -6.10 16.27 -1.00
CA THR A 86 -7.23 17.21 -0.95
C THR A 86 -8.58 16.47 -1.01
N ARG A 87 -8.69 15.43 -1.83
CA ARG A 87 -9.92 14.61 -1.92
C ARG A 87 -10.20 13.85 -0.63
N TYR A 88 -9.19 13.20 -0.05
CA TYR A 88 -9.36 12.55 1.26
C TYR A 88 -9.66 13.55 2.36
N ALA A 89 -8.99 14.71 2.39
CA ALA A 89 -9.24 15.74 3.37
C ALA A 89 -10.70 16.20 3.32
N ARG A 90 -11.27 16.46 2.13
CA ARG A 90 -12.69 16.82 1.99
C ARG A 90 -13.66 15.75 2.51
N LEU A 91 -13.29 14.47 2.44
CA LEU A 91 -14.13 13.37 2.92
C LEU A 91 -13.94 13.10 4.42
N CYS A 92 -12.73 13.29 4.92
CA CYS A 92 -12.30 12.76 6.22
C CYS A 92 -12.08 13.83 7.29
N LEU A 93 -11.82 15.07 6.89
CA LEU A 93 -11.64 16.20 7.79
C LEU A 93 -12.97 16.65 8.37
N ILE A 94 -13.03 16.69 9.69
CA ILE A 94 -14.20 17.15 10.45
C ILE A 94 -13.92 18.49 11.11
N ASP A 95 -12.71 18.67 11.63
CA ASP A 95 -12.27 19.91 12.29
C ASP A 95 -10.73 19.99 12.28
N TRP A 96 -10.16 21.13 12.62
CA TRP A 96 -8.72 21.32 12.78
C TRP A 96 -8.35 22.34 13.87
N GLU A 97 -7.12 22.24 14.37
CA GLU A 97 -6.52 23.23 15.25
C GLU A 97 -5.12 23.59 14.74
N GLY A 98 -4.71 24.85 14.97
CA GLY A 98 -3.40 25.37 14.56
C GLY A 98 -3.34 25.87 13.11
N VAL A 99 -4.50 26.07 12.47
CA VAL A 99 -4.62 26.58 11.09
C VAL A 99 -5.43 27.87 11.10
N ASP A 100 -4.75 29.00 11.28
CA ASP A 100 -5.35 30.34 11.33
C ASP A 100 -4.80 31.22 10.19
N HIS A 101 -5.61 32.15 9.69
CA HIS A 101 -5.23 33.06 8.61
C HIS A 101 -3.98 33.88 9.00
N PRO A 102 -2.97 33.98 8.12
CA PRO A 102 -1.65 34.50 8.51
C PRO A 102 -1.69 35.98 8.87
N GLU A 103 -2.53 36.75 8.17
CA GLU A 103 -2.61 38.20 8.34
C GLU A 103 -3.65 38.65 9.37
N THR A 104 -4.68 37.84 9.62
CA THR A 104 -5.84 38.25 10.43
C THR A 104 -5.98 37.45 11.72
N GLY A 105 -5.27 36.32 11.83
CA GLY A 105 -5.40 35.38 12.95
C GLY A 105 -6.79 34.73 13.04
N ALA A 106 -7.63 34.90 12.03
CA ALA A 106 -8.96 34.31 11.99
C ALA A 106 -8.86 32.81 11.74
N LYS A 107 -9.67 32.01 12.44
CA LYS A 107 -9.78 30.58 12.14
C LYS A 107 -10.23 30.38 10.70
N LEU A 108 -9.47 29.58 9.96
CA LEU A 108 -9.87 29.16 8.62
C LEU A 108 -10.94 28.08 8.72
N ASP A 109 -11.88 28.10 7.77
CA ASP A 109 -12.94 27.11 7.70
C ASP A 109 -12.39 25.81 7.10
N CYS A 110 -12.41 24.72 7.86
CA CYS A 110 -11.96 23.41 7.39
C CYS A 110 -12.86 22.80 6.28
N SER A 111 -14.03 23.40 6.03
CA SER A 111 -14.91 23.04 4.91
C SER A 111 -14.56 23.78 3.62
N ASP A 112 -13.72 24.82 3.69
CA ASP A 112 -13.22 25.56 2.53
C ASP A 112 -12.14 24.73 1.80
N PRO A 113 -12.37 24.29 0.55
CA PRO A 113 -11.41 23.52 -0.22
C PRO A 113 -10.06 24.24 -0.43
N ASP A 114 -10.09 25.57 -0.54
CA ASP A 114 -8.89 26.36 -0.81
C ASP A 114 -8.02 26.46 0.46
N ALA A 115 -8.64 26.66 1.63
CA ALA A 115 -7.94 26.62 2.91
C ALA A 115 -7.31 25.25 3.20
N VAL A 116 -8.01 24.16 2.86
CA VAL A 116 -7.49 22.79 3.01
C VAL A 116 -6.31 22.54 2.06
N HIS A 117 -6.43 22.98 0.81
CA HIS A 117 -5.34 22.91 -0.16
C HIS A 117 -4.10 23.65 0.34
N ASP A 118 -4.27 24.89 0.79
CA ASP A 118 -3.15 25.73 1.24
C ASP A 118 -2.49 25.14 2.50
N ALA A 119 -3.26 24.60 3.43
CA ALA A 119 -2.71 23.91 4.60
C ALA A 119 -1.90 22.66 4.21
N LEU A 120 -2.30 21.91 3.18
CA LEU A 120 -1.55 20.76 2.68
C LEU A 120 -0.23 21.18 2.03
N VAL A 121 -0.25 22.22 1.19
CA VAL A 121 0.91 22.65 0.38
C VAL A 121 1.91 23.48 1.19
N PHE A 122 1.43 24.44 1.96
CA PHE A 122 2.26 25.46 2.61
C PHE A 122 2.34 25.29 4.13
N GLY A 123 1.59 24.34 4.69
CA GLY A 123 1.48 24.20 6.13
C GLY A 123 0.53 25.24 6.74
N PRO A 124 0.51 25.38 8.08
CA PRO A 124 -0.23 26.46 8.71
C PRO A 124 0.30 27.81 8.21
N PRO A 125 -0.57 28.82 8.05
CA PRO A 125 -0.13 30.11 7.57
C PRO A 125 0.90 30.75 8.51
N GLY A 126 2.01 31.25 7.97
CA GLY A 126 3.18 31.71 8.74
C GLY A 126 4.45 30.86 8.57
N GLY A 127 4.44 29.88 7.66
CA GLY A 127 5.65 29.17 7.24
C GLY A 127 5.91 27.85 7.98
N GLY A 128 4.86 27.17 8.44
CA GLY A 128 5.01 25.81 8.96
C GLY A 128 5.41 24.81 7.87
N ALA A 129 5.82 23.60 8.28
CA ALA A 129 6.11 22.55 7.33
C ALA A 129 4.83 22.13 6.56
N PRO A 130 4.91 21.80 5.26
CA PRO A 130 3.79 21.27 4.48
C PRO A 130 3.13 20.08 5.18
N LEU A 131 1.78 20.08 5.26
CA LEU A 131 1.04 18.98 5.89
C LEU A 131 0.79 17.81 4.93
N LEU A 132 1.08 17.97 3.63
CA LEU A 132 0.84 16.96 2.60
C LEU A 132 1.45 15.60 2.97
N SER A 133 2.75 15.56 3.26
CA SER A 133 3.46 14.32 3.59
C SER A 133 2.95 13.64 4.86
N PRO A 134 2.84 14.32 6.02
CA PRO A 134 2.31 13.67 7.23
C PRO A 134 0.84 13.24 7.07
N PHE A 135 0.03 13.99 6.31
CA PHE A 135 -1.36 13.62 6.05
C PHE A 135 -1.49 12.37 5.16
N LEU A 136 -0.74 12.30 4.06
CA LEU A 136 -0.69 11.10 3.21
C LEU A 136 -0.15 9.89 3.97
N ALA A 137 0.90 10.07 4.78
CA ALA A 137 1.42 9.01 5.64
C ALA A 137 0.37 8.49 6.62
N TRP A 138 -0.51 9.36 7.14
CA TRP A 138 -1.62 8.94 7.98
C TRP A 138 -2.71 8.19 7.19
N ILE A 139 -3.07 8.65 5.99
CA ILE A 139 -4.05 7.97 5.12
C ILE A 139 -3.58 6.56 4.78
N ASP A 140 -2.31 6.44 4.40
CA ASP A 140 -1.68 5.19 3.98
C ASP A 140 -1.32 4.29 5.17
N ALA A 141 -1.35 4.83 6.40
CA ALA A 141 -1.12 4.01 7.58
C ALA A 141 -2.25 2.98 7.72
N PRO A 142 -1.90 1.68 7.83
CA PRO A 142 -2.91 0.65 8.00
C PRO A 142 -3.66 0.88 9.32
N ARG A 143 -4.98 0.69 9.29
CA ARG A 143 -5.85 0.67 10.48
C ARG A 143 -5.39 -0.44 11.44
N ARG A 144 -4.93 -1.57 10.90
CA ARG A 144 -4.34 -2.66 11.68
C ARG A 144 -2.82 -2.62 11.60
N PRO A 145 -2.10 -2.56 12.74
CA PRO A 145 -0.65 -2.58 12.72
C PRO A 145 -0.15 -3.93 12.18
N MET A 146 0.48 -3.90 11.00
CA MET A 146 0.97 -5.11 10.33
C MET A 146 2.40 -5.50 10.75
N GLY A 147 3.05 -4.78 11.68
CA GLY A 147 4.49 -4.93 11.93
C GLY A 147 4.97 -6.37 12.19
N ALA A 148 4.35 -7.08 13.13
CA ALA A 148 4.71 -8.49 13.37
C ALA A 148 4.23 -9.42 12.24
N GLU A 149 3.12 -9.07 11.59
CA GLU A 149 2.53 -9.83 10.51
C GLU A 149 3.38 -9.78 9.23
N THR A 150 3.90 -8.61 8.85
CA THR A 150 4.79 -8.46 7.69
C THR A 150 6.09 -9.23 7.88
N VAL A 151 6.62 -9.28 9.10
CA VAL A 151 7.79 -10.11 9.42
C VAL A 151 7.49 -11.60 9.20
N ARG A 152 6.33 -12.09 9.69
CA ARG A 152 5.89 -13.47 9.47
C ARG A 152 5.67 -13.76 7.98
N LEU A 153 4.94 -12.90 7.28
CA LEU A 153 4.61 -13.07 5.86
C LEU A 153 5.85 -13.09 4.98
N ARG A 154 6.84 -12.22 5.24
CA ARG A 154 8.12 -12.24 4.54
C ARG A 154 8.87 -13.54 4.77
N ALA A 155 8.96 -14.00 6.02
CA ALA A 155 9.63 -15.25 6.36
C ALA A 155 8.91 -16.48 5.75
N LEU A 156 7.58 -16.49 5.78
CA LEU A 156 6.75 -17.53 5.16
C LEU A 156 6.92 -17.55 3.63
N ALA A 157 6.92 -16.37 3.01
CA ALA A 157 7.16 -16.21 1.57
C ALA A 157 8.53 -16.76 1.18
N LYS A 158 9.58 -16.32 1.86
CA LYS A 158 10.94 -16.80 1.62
C LYS A 158 11.02 -18.33 1.70
N ASP A 159 10.55 -18.90 2.82
CA ASP A 159 10.52 -20.35 3.02
C ASP A 159 9.75 -21.09 1.91
N HIS A 160 8.58 -20.57 1.52
CA HIS A 160 7.72 -21.20 0.53
C HIS A 160 8.35 -21.32 -0.85
N TRP A 161 9.02 -20.25 -1.31
CA TRP A 161 9.64 -20.19 -2.64
C TRP A 161 11.11 -20.62 -2.67
N SER A 162 11.76 -20.82 -1.52
CA SER A 162 13.10 -21.44 -1.41
C SER A 162 13.05 -22.97 -1.27
N GLY A 163 12.03 -23.63 -1.85
CA GLY A 163 11.86 -25.10 -1.79
C GLY A 163 11.00 -25.62 -0.62
N GLY A 164 10.41 -24.75 0.21
CA GLY A 164 9.54 -25.18 1.31
C GLY A 164 8.28 -25.92 0.88
N ALA A 165 7.79 -25.72 -0.34
CA ALA A 165 6.68 -26.50 -0.89
C ALA A 165 7.05 -27.96 -1.19
N GLU A 166 8.30 -28.24 -1.58
CA GLU A 166 8.79 -29.61 -1.79
C GLU A 166 9.08 -30.29 -0.46
N ARG A 167 9.72 -29.56 0.47
CA ARG A 167 9.94 -30.04 1.84
C ARG A 167 8.63 -30.42 2.53
N CYS A 168 7.58 -29.61 2.41
CA CYS A 168 6.29 -29.96 3.00
C CYS A 168 5.61 -31.18 2.36
N ARG A 169 5.82 -31.42 1.06
CA ARG A 169 5.35 -32.63 0.39
C ARG A 169 6.08 -33.85 0.93
N ALA A 170 7.41 -33.79 1.00
CA ALA A 170 8.24 -34.86 1.59
C ALA A 170 7.82 -35.18 3.04
N CYS A 171 7.68 -34.15 3.89
CA CYS A 171 7.23 -34.36 5.27
C CYS A 171 5.81 -34.95 5.37
N ALA A 172 4.91 -34.63 4.44
CA ALA A 172 3.57 -35.21 4.39
C ALA A 172 3.62 -36.69 3.97
N ASP A 173 4.40 -37.01 2.93
CA ASP A 173 4.59 -38.37 2.44
C ASP A 173 5.26 -39.27 3.51
N GLU A 174 6.19 -38.71 4.28
CA GLU A 174 6.90 -39.39 5.38
C GLU A 174 6.10 -39.41 6.70
N SER A 175 4.92 -38.78 6.74
CA SER A 175 4.07 -38.68 7.94
C SER A 175 4.77 -38.06 9.16
N ASP A 176 5.66 -37.11 8.91
CA ASP A 176 6.46 -36.45 9.94
C ASP A 176 5.60 -35.73 10.99
N PRO A 177 6.13 -35.51 12.21
CA PRO A 177 5.43 -34.77 13.26
C PRO A 177 4.89 -33.41 12.79
N CYS A 178 5.61 -32.70 11.92
CA CYS A 178 5.15 -31.41 11.41
C CYS A 178 3.91 -31.50 10.53
N ALA A 179 3.67 -32.61 9.83
CA ALA A 179 2.46 -32.82 9.02
C ALA A 179 1.19 -32.92 9.88
N LYS A 180 1.35 -33.23 11.18
CA LYS A 180 0.27 -33.26 12.19
C LYS A 180 0.26 -32.02 13.10
N GLY A 181 1.03 -30.98 12.76
CA GLY A 181 1.14 -29.76 13.56
C GLY A 181 2.17 -29.82 14.71
N GLY A 182 3.00 -30.85 14.75
CA GLY A 182 4.07 -31.04 15.75
C GLY A 182 5.40 -30.37 15.39
N SER A 183 6.37 -30.46 16.31
CA SER A 183 7.74 -30.00 16.11
C SER A 183 8.64 -31.10 15.54
N ILE A 184 9.59 -30.75 14.67
CA ILE A 184 10.71 -31.62 14.26
C ILE A 184 11.92 -31.19 15.09
N GLU A 185 12.57 -32.13 15.77
CA GLU A 185 13.76 -31.86 16.61
C GLU A 185 13.58 -30.76 17.69
N GLY A 186 12.34 -30.57 18.16
CA GLY A 186 12.00 -29.54 19.15
C GLY A 186 11.74 -28.15 18.56
N GLU A 187 11.91 -27.96 17.24
CA GLU A 187 11.58 -26.72 16.54
C GLU A 187 10.22 -26.80 15.84
N ILE A 188 9.44 -25.72 15.94
CA ILE A 188 8.18 -25.58 15.20
C ILE A 188 8.51 -25.37 13.72
N CYS A 189 7.80 -26.11 12.84
CA CYS A 189 7.91 -25.93 11.40
C CYS A 189 7.85 -24.43 11.01
N PRO A 190 8.77 -23.93 10.17
CA PRO A 190 8.78 -22.53 9.74
C PRO A 190 7.43 -22.02 9.18
N ARG A 191 6.68 -22.88 8.49
CA ARG A 191 5.35 -22.53 7.96
C ARG A 191 4.29 -22.37 9.05
N LEU A 192 4.31 -23.24 10.05
CA LEU A 192 3.42 -23.13 11.22
C LEU A 192 3.77 -21.90 12.06
N LYS A 193 5.07 -21.67 12.28
CA LYS A 193 5.59 -20.51 13.02
C LYS A 193 5.19 -19.17 12.37
N ASN A 194 5.20 -19.12 11.04
CA ASN A 194 4.98 -17.90 10.27
C ASN A 194 3.60 -17.86 9.58
N THR A 195 2.66 -18.71 10.00
CA THR A 195 1.29 -18.71 9.44
C THR A 195 0.66 -17.31 9.57
N PRO A 196 -0.02 -16.78 8.54
CA PRO A 196 -0.67 -15.48 8.63
C PRO A 196 -1.75 -15.50 9.70
N LEU A 197 -1.82 -14.44 10.51
CA LEU A 197 -2.75 -14.34 11.64
C LEU A 197 -3.82 -13.26 11.43
N THR A 198 -3.64 -12.39 10.42
CA THR A 198 -4.58 -11.32 10.08
C THR A 198 -5.43 -11.71 8.87
N PRO A 199 -6.68 -11.24 8.77
CA PRO A 199 -7.50 -11.47 7.58
C PRO A 199 -6.83 -10.98 6.29
N GLU A 200 -6.21 -9.79 6.34
CA GLU A 200 -5.46 -9.24 5.21
C GLU A 200 -4.23 -10.09 4.86
N GLY A 201 -3.51 -10.58 5.86
CA GLY A 201 -2.37 -11.48 5.66
C GLY A 201 -2.76 -12.82 5.08
N VAL A 202 -3.86 -13.41 5.55
CA VAL A 202 -4.41 -14.68 5.00
C VAL A 202 -4.82 -14.49 3.55
N ALA A 203 -5.63 -13.48 3.25
CA ALA A 203 -6.08 -13.21 1.89
C ALA A 203 -4.91 -12.87 0.96
N ALA A 204 -3.98 -12.00 1.39
CA ALA A 204 -2.79 -11.67 0.60
C ALA A 204 -1.92 -12.90 0.34
N TRP A 205 -1.80 -13.81 1.31
CA TRP A 205 -1.09 -15.07 1.16
C TRP A 205 -1.77 -15.98 0.14
N GLU A 206 -3.07 -16.22 0.26
CA GLU A 206 -3.86 -17.05 -0.66
C GLU A 206 -3.79 -16.52 -2.10
N ILE A 207 -3.91 -15.21 -2.27
CA ILE A 207 -3.83 -14.54 -3.58
C ILE A 207 -2.44 -14.72 -4.17
N SER A 208 -1.40 -14.42 -3.40
CA SER A 208 -0.02 -14.44 -3.89
C SER A 208 0.51 -15.84 -4.17
N SER A 209 0.03 -16.84 -3.42
CA SER A 209 0.44 -18.25 -3.57
C SER A 209 -0.40 -19.02 -4.60
N GLY A 210 -1.66 -18.63 -4.83
CA GLY A 210 -2.58 -19.35 -5.71
C GLY A 210 -2.85 -18.72 -7.07
N ALA A 211 -2.73 -17.39 -7.23
CA ALA A 211 -3.11 -16.73 -8.48
C ALA A 211 -1.96 -16.69 -9.51
N ALA A 212 -2.24 -17.20 -10.71
CA ALA A 212 -1.34 -17.06 -11.85
C ALA A 212 -1.37 -15.61 -12.41
N GLY A 213 -0.25 -15.14 -12.94
CA GLY A 213 -0.16 -13.85 -13.63
C GLY A 213 0.07 -12.63 -12.74
N LEU A 214 0.08 -12.76 -11.40
CA LEU A 214 0.35 -11.64 -10.50
C LEU A 214 1.84 -11.28 -10.39
N TRP A 215 2.73 -12.19 -10.76
CA TRP A 215 4.16 -12.03 -10.58
C TRP A 215 4.82 -11.55 -11.88
N ALA A 216 5.49 -10.41 -11.81
CA ALA A 216 6.33 -9.92 -12.88
C ALA A 216 7.55 -10.84 -13.02
N ARG A 217 7.84 -11.26 -14.25
CA ARG A 217 8.98 -12.12 -14.58
C ARG A 217 9.87 -11.45 -15.61
N GLY A 218 11.17 -11.57 -15.41
CA GLY A 218 12.19 -11.01 -16.29
C GLY A 218 13.19 -12.08 -16.76
N GLY A 219 13.85 -11.78 -17.89
CA GLY A 219 14.90 -12.61 -18.46
C GLY A 219 14.40 -13.92 -19.10
N MET A 220 15.32 -14.62 -19.77
CA MET A 220 15.02 -15.92 -20.39
C MET A 220 14.78 -17.04 -19.36
N SER A 221 15.28 -16.87 -18.14
CA SER A 221 15.07 -17.78 -17.01
C SER A 221 13.67 -17.64 -16.38
N GLY A 222 12.93 -16.58 -16.69
CA GLY A 222 11.62 -16.31 -16.09
C GLY A 222 11.68 -15.97 -14.59
N THR A 223 12.82 -15.45 -14.12
CA THR A 223 13.06 -15.03 -12.73
C THR A 223 12.05 -13.98 -12.30
N VAL A 224 11.55 -14.09 -11.08
CA VAL A 224 10.57 -13.13 -10.57
C VAL A 224 11.26 -11.84 -10.18
N THR A 225 10.75 -10.72 -10.70
CA THR A 225 11.31 -9.37 -10.46
C THR A 225 10.42 -8.50 -9.59
N GLY A 226 9.17 -8.91 -9.36
CA GLY A 226 8.25 -8.19 -8.48
C GLY A 226 6.81 -8.68 -8.59
N LEU A 227 5.91 -7.99 -7.88
CA LEU A 227 4.48 -8.25 -7.84
C LEU A 227 3.70 -7.12 -8.54
N HIS A 228 2.72 -7.48 -9.37
CA HIS A 228 1.75 -6.53 -9.93
C HIS A 228 0.74 -6.11 -8.84
N PHE A 229 1.13 -5.17 -7.98
CA PHE A 229 0.34 -4.74 -6.83
C PHE A 229 -1.09 -4.32 -7.15
N ARG A 230 -1.28 -3.62 -8.27
CA ARG A 230 -2.61 -3.20 -8.72
C ARG A 230 -3.52 -4.41 -8.93
N ASP A 231 -3.03 -5.41 -9.66
CA ASP A 231 -3.84 -6.59 -9.99
C ASP A 231 -4.05 -7.47 -8.75
N ALA A 232 -3.05 -7.57 -7.87
CA ALA A 232 -3.18 -8.25 -6.59
C ALA A 232 -4.25 -7.60 -5.69
N LEU A 233 -4.31 -6.26 -5.63
CA LEU A 233 -5.32 -5.52 -4.88
C LEU A 233 -6.73 -5.65 -5.51
N LEU A 234 -6.85 -5.72 -6.84
CA LEU A 234 -8.11 -5.99 -7.52
C LEU A 234 -8.63 -7.40 -7.23
N VAL A 235 -7.75 -8.40 -7.19
CA VAL A 235 -8.13 -9.76 -6.78
C VAL A 235 -8.54 -9.79 -5.31
N PHE A 236 -7.82 -9.08 -4.45
CA PHE A 236 -8.17 -8.93 -3.03
C PHE A 236 -9.56 -8.32 -2.84
N GLU A 237 -9.85 -7.25 -3.58
CA GLU A 237 -11.18 -6.64 -3.62
C GLU A 237 -12.27 -7.64 -4.06
N ALA A 238 -12.02 -8.37 -5.15
CA ALA A 238 -12.97 -9.32 -5.70
C ALA A 238 -13.24 -10.50 -4.75
N GLN A 239 -12.20 -11.09 -4.16
CA GLN A 239 -12.31 -12.25 -3.27
C GLN A 239 -12.96 -11.90 -1.93
N CYS A 240 -12.76 -10.69 -1.43
CA CYS A 240 -13.30 -10.25 -0.15
C CYS A 240 -14.66 -9.53 -0.25
N SER A 241 -15.24 -9.45 -1.46
CA SER A 241 -16.48 -8.72 -1.77
C SER A 241 -17.76 -9.27 -1.12
N GLY A 242 -17.70 -10.39 -0.39
CA GLY A 242 -18.81 -11.00 0.36
C GLY A 242 -19.01 -10.52 1.80
N GLY A 243 -18.16 -9.63 2.32
CA GLY A 243 -18.19 -9.14 3.73
C GLY A 243 -17.74 -7.69 3.89
N ARG A 244 -18.32 -6.80 3.08
CA ARG A 244 -17.82 -5.48 2.61
C ARG A 244 -17.52 -4.36 3.64
N GLU A 245 -17.46 -4.59 4.94
CA GLU A 245 -17.31 -3.45 5.90
C GLU A 245 -15.93 -3.37 6.60
N GLN A 246 -14.99 -4.29 6.35
CA GLN A 246 -13.80 -4.43 7.22
C GLN A 246 -12.45 -4.63 6.52
N LEU A 247 -12.34 -4.33 5.23
CA LEU A 247 -11.09 -4.53 4.48
C LEU A 247 -10.15 -3.33 4.62
N ASP A 248 -8.99 -3.56 5.21
CA ASP A 248 -7.93 -2.58 5.27
C ASP A 248 -6.97 -2.75 4.08
N PHE A 249 -7.26 -2.05 2.99
CA PHE A 249 -6.41 -2.06 1.79
C PHE A 249 -4.96 -1.65 2.05
N ALA A 250 -4.70 -0.79 3.05
CA ALA A 250 -3.33 -0.42 3.41
C ALA A 250 -2.61 -1.60 4.10
N ALA A 251 -3.32 -2.33 4.98
CA ALA A 251 -2.80 -3.56 5.56
C ALA A 251 -2.60 -4.66 4.51
N ALA A 252 -3.52 -4.81 3.55
CA ALA A 252 -3.36 -5.72 2.42
C ALA A 252 -2.16 -5.36 1.55
N PHE A 253 -1.96 -4.08 1.23
CA PHE A 253 -0.79 -3.62 0.49
C PHE A 253 0.51 -3.90 1.27
N ALA A 254 0.55 -3.63 2.57
CA ALA A 254 1.69 -3.96 3.42
C ALA A 254 1.98 -5.47 3.46
N ALA A 255 0.94 -6.31 3.49
CA ALA A 255 1.07 -7.76 3.40
C ALA A 255 1.66 -8.20 2.04
N PHE A 256 1.13 -7.68 0.92
CA PHE A 256 1.66 -7.96 -0.41
C PHE A 256 3.13 -7.53 -0.55
N ARG A 257 3.51 -6.36 -0.02
CA ARG A 257 4.90 -5.88 -0.02
C ARG A 257 5.82 -6.80 0.77
N ALA A 258 5.36 -7.30 1.92
CA ALA A 258 6.12 -8.24 2.73
C ALA A 258 6.33 -9.58 2.01
N ILE A 259 5.29 -10.08 1.34
CA ILE A 259 5.33 -11.31 0.55
C ILE A 259 6.27 -11.16 -0.66
N GLU A 260 6.17 -10.06 -1.41
CA GLU A 260 7.09 -9.74 -2.51
C GLU A 260 8.55 -9.76 -2.03
N ALA A 261 8.84 -9.06 -0.93
CA ALA A 261 10.19 -9.00 -0.38
C ALA A 261 10.74 -10.40 -0.05
N GLY A 262 9.94 -11.25 0.59
CA GLY A 262 10.35 -12.61 0.93
C GLY A 262 10.59 -13.49 -0.30
N ARG A 263 9.77 -13.34 -1.34
CA ARG A 263 9.99 -14.06 -2.59
C ARG A 263 11.26 -13.60 -3.31
N LEU A 264 11.50 -12.29 -3.41
CA LEU A 264 12.71 -11.77 -4.05
C LEU A 264 13.98 -12.22 -3.32
N GLU A 265 13.93 -12.35 -1.98
CA GLU A 265 15.03 -12.95 -1.22
C GLU A 265 15.28 -14.42 -1.60
N ALA A 266 14.23 -15.22 -1.78
CA ALA A 266 14.37 -16.61 -2.21
C ALA A 266 14.97 -16.73 -3.62
N GLU A 267 14.52 -15.87 -4.56
CA GLU A 267 15.06 -15.82 -5.93
C GLU A 267 16.55 -15.42 -5.93
N ALA A 268 16.95 -14.47 -5.08
CA ALA A 268 18.34 -14.07 -4.93
C ALA A 268 19.22 -15.19 -4.35
N GLU A 269 18.70 -15.95 -3.38
CA GLU A 269 19.41 -17.12 -2.82
C GLU A 269 19.58 -18.23 -3.85
N GLN A 270 18.55 -18.52 -4.64
CA GLN A 270 18.63 -19.51 -5.72
C GLN A 270 19.62 -19.10 -6.79
N ALA A 271 19.56 -17.85 -7.25
CA ALA A 271 20.49 -17.33 -8.26
C ALA A 271 21.96 -17.41 -7.79
N LYS A 272 22.21 -17.17 -6.50
CA LYS A 272 23.53 -17.34 -5.91
C LYS A 272 23.96 -18.81 -5.87
N ALA A 273 23.07 -19.71 -5.46
CA ALA A 273 23.35 -21.15 -5.43
C ALA A 273 23.68 -21.70 -6.83
N ASP A 274 22.94 -21.28 -7.85
CA ASP A 274 23.16 -21.68 -9.24
C ASP A 274 24.49 -21.13 -9.79
N ALA A 275 24.85 -19.90 -9.44
CA ALA A 275 26.14 -19.31 -9.79
C ALA A 275 27.32 -20.06 -9.13
N ASP A 276 27.18 -20.40 -7.85
CA ASP A 276 28.19 -21.15 -7.09
C ASP A 276 28.35 -22.60 -7.59
N ALA A 277 27.27 -23.20 -8.12
CA ALA A 277 27.31 -24.52 -8.74
C ALA A 277 28.03 -24.48 -10.09
N ASN A 278 27.67 -23.53 -10.96
CA ASN A 278 28.30 -23.36 -12.27
C ASN A 278 29.78 -22.91 -12.21
N ALA A 279 30.22 -22.33 -11.09
CA ALA A 279 31.63 -21.98 -10.88
C ALA A 279 32.52 -23.17 -10.45
N LYS A 280 31.91 -24.31 -10.11
CA LYS A 280 32.61 -25.54 -9.70
C LYS A 280 32.70 -26.59 -10.81
N ASP A 281 31.99 -26.39 -11.91
CA ASP A 281 32.04 -27.19 -13.14
C ASP A 281 32.99 -26.55 -14.16
#